data_AF-A7MDV5-F1
#
_entry.id   AF-A7MDV5-F1
#
_cell.length_a   1.000
_cell.length_b   1.000
_cell.length_c   1.000
_cell.angle_alpha   90.00
_cell.angle_beta   90.00
_cell.angle_gamma   90.00
#
_symmetry.space_group_name_H-M   'P 1'
#
loop_
_entity.id
_entity.type
_entity.pdbx_description
1 polymer ?
#
loop_
_entity_poly.entity_id
_entity_poly.type
_entity_poly.pdbx_seq_one_letter_code
_entity_poly.pdbx_strand_id
1 'polypeptide(L)' 'MYYQLLFINNIYFLLIKDILLDMTINNPIFIFALITVIWFIPGILVRRINELKQIKKSKKRQADAINKLYPNSKDSSN' A
#
# COMPACT_ATOMS: atom_id res chain seq x y z
N MET A 1 -31.07 -34.65 -11.11
CA MET A 1 -29.77 -34.05 -11.50
C MET A 1 -29.53 -32.67 -10.89
N TYR A 2 -30.44 -31.69 -11.02
CA TYR A 2 -30.20 -30.32 -10.51
C TYR A 2 -29.97 -30.26 -8.98
N TYR A 3 -30.78 -30.97 -8.20
CA TYR A 3 -30.62 -31.04 -6.74
C TYR A 3 -29.32 -31.70 -6.28
N GLN A 4 -28.78 -32.65 -7.05
CA GLN A 4 -27.49 -33.30 -6.73
C GLN A 4 -26.32 -32.33 -6.94
N LEU A 5 -26.34 -31.52 -8.01
CA LEU A 5 -25.32 -30.50 -8.27
C LEU A 5 -25.31 -29.41 -7.19
N LEU A 6 -26.49 -29.00 -6.72
CA LEU A 6 -26.63 -27.97 -5.69
C LEU A 6 -26.14 -28.45 -4.30
N PHE A 7 -26.32 -29.74 -4.01
CA PHE A 7 -25.81 -30.38 -2.81
C PHE A 7 -24.28 -30.52 -2.85
N ILE A 8 -23.74 -30.98 -3.99
CA ILE A 8 -22.30 -31.14 -4.22
C ILE A 8 -21.57 -29.80 -4.10
N ASN A 9 -22.10 -28.72 -4.70
CA ASN A 9 -21.51 -27.39 -4.61
C ASN A 9 -21.48 -26.84 -3.18
N ASN A 10 -22.52 -27.09 -2.38
CA ASN A 10 -22.53 -26.69 -0.97
C ASN A 10 -21.48 -27.44 -0.14
N ILE A 11 -21.28 -28.74 -0.40
CA ILE A 11 -20.27 -29.54 0.30
C ILE A 11 -18.86 -29.04 -0.03
N TYR A 12 -18.56 -28.79 -1.30
CA TYR A 12 -17.26 -28.24 -1.69
C TYR A 12 -17.02 -26.87 -1.08
N PHE A 13 -18.03 -26.01 -1.05
CA PHE A 13 -17.92 -24.70 -0.42
C PHE A 13 -17.62 -24.79 1.08
N LEU A 14 -18.30 -25.69 1.80
CA LEU A 14 -18.04 -25.93 3.22
C LEU A 14 -16.63 -26.47 3.46
N LEU A 15 -16.20 -27.48 2.70
CA LEU A 15 -14.86 -28.05 2.80
C LEU A 15 -13.76 -27.01 2.53
N ILE A 16 -13.92 -26.21 1.48
CA ILE A 16 -12.96 -25.15 1.14
C ILE A 16 -12.89 -24.12 2.26
N LYS A 17 -14.03 -23.74 2.85
CA LYS A 17 -14.08 -22.80 3.97
C LYS A 17 -13.33 -23.34 5.20
N ASP A 18 -13.54 -24.61 5.53
CA ASP A 18 -12.89 -25.23 6.69
C ASP A 18 -11.37 -25.35 6.48
N ILE A 19 -10.94 -25.76 5.28
CA ILE A 19 -9.51 -25.79 4.91
C ILE A 19 -8.88 -24.39 4.99
N LEU A 20 -9.59 -23.37 4.49
CA LEU A 20 -9.12 -21.98 4.56
C LEU A 20 -8.98 -21.51 6.01
N LEU A 21 -9.94 -21.85 6.89
CA LEU A 21 -9.89 -21.50 8.30
C LEU A 21 -8.72 -22.18 9.01
N ASP A 22 -8.48 -23.45 8.71
CA ASP A 22 -7.35 -24.19 9.29
C ASP A 22 -6.00 -23.64 8.83
N MET A 23 -5.88 -23.24 7.57
CA MET A 23 -4.66 -22.65 7.03
C MET A 23 -4.42 -21.20 7.45
N THR A 24 -5.45 -20.47 7.92
CA THR A 24 -5.34 -19.04 8.25
C THR A 24 -5.42 -18.77 9.75
N ILE A 25 -6.55 -19.04 10.40
CA ILE A 25 -6.79 -18.67 11.81
C ILE A 25 -6.16 -19.69 12.76
N ASN A 26 -6.24 -20.99 12.42
CA ASN A 26 -5.65 -22.03 13.27
C ASN A 26 -4.13 -22.18 13.03
N ASN A 27 -3.58 -21.52 12.01
CA ASN A 27 -2.16 -21.54 11.71
C ASN A 27 -1.45 -20.32 12.34
N PRO A 28 -0.62 -20.51 13.38
CA PRO A 28 0.05 -19.40 14.06
C PRO A 28 1.02 -18.65 13.14
N ILE A 29 1.65 -19.32 12.17
CA ILE A 29 2.60 -18.70 11.22
C ILE A 29 1.88 -17.66 10.36
N PHE A 30 0.66 -17.97 9.92
CA PHE A 30 -0.14 -17.04 9.13
C PHE A 30 -0.52 -15.80 9.94
N ILE A 31 -0.92 -15.98 11.20
CA ILE A 31 -1.22 -14.86 12.11
C ILE A 31 0.03 -13.98 12.32
N PHE A 32 1.20 -14.56 12.53
CA PHE A 32 2.45 -13.80 12.65
C PHE A 32 2.76 -13.00 11.36
N ALA A 33 2.60 -13.62 10.19
CA ALA A 33 2.77 -12.93 8.91
C ALA A 33 1.77 -11.76 8.77
N LEU A 34 0.50 -11.96 9.14
CA LEU A 34 -0.51 -10.90 9.13
C LEU A 34 -0.15 -9.72 10.03
N ILE A 35 0.22 -10.01 11.28
CA ILE A 35 0.59 -8.98 12.26
C ILE A 35 1.81 -8.19 11.77
N THR A 36 2.85 -8.88 11.29
CA THR A 36 4.05 -8.23 10.77
C THR A 36 3.74 -7.34 9.58
N VAL A 37 2.90 -7.78 8.64
CA VAL A 37 2.48 -6.99 7.49
C VAL A 37 1.71 -5.74 7.93
N ILE A 38 0.72 -5.90 8.81
CA ILE A 38 -0.09 -4.78 9.34
C ILE A 38 0.79 -3.78 10.10
N TRP A 39 1.78 -4.26 10.85
CA TRP A 39 2.68 -3.41 11.62
C TRP A 39 3.74 -2.70 10.76
N PHE A 40 4.28 -3.40 9.76
CA PHE A 40 5.45 -2.94 9.01
C PHE A 40 5.10 -2.06 7.80
N ILE A 41 3.99 -2.36 7.13
CA ILE A 41 3.54 -1.59 5.94
C ILE A 41 3.33 -0.10 6.24
N PRO A 42 2.65 0.30 7.33
CA PRO A 42 2.44 1.72 7.63
C PRO A 42 3.75 2.48 7.79
N GLY A 43 4.74 1.89 8.48
CA GLY A 43 6.05 2.50 8.69
C GLY A 43 6.80 2.78 7.39
N ILE A 44 6.78 1.83 6.45
CA ILE A 44 7.38 2.01 5.12
C ILE A 44 6.65 3.10 4.33
N LEU A 45 5.31 3.07 4.31
CA LEU A 45 4.50 4.04 3.57
C LEU A 45 4.78 5.47 4.04
N VAL A 46 4.76 5.70 5.35
CA VAL A 46 5.05 7.02 5.94
C VAL A 46 6.44 7.50 5.53
N ARG A 47 7.44 6.61 5.58
CA ARG A 47 8.82 6.94 5.19
C ARG A 47 8.92 7.32 3.72
N ARG A 48 8.31 6.55 2.82
CA ARG A 48 8.28 6.83 1.37
C ARG A 48 7.61 8.16 1.06
N ILE A 49 6.48 8.46 1.70
CA ILE A 49 5.77 9.74 1.51
C ILE A 49 6.64 10.91 1.96
N ASN A 50 7.35 10.77 3.08
CA ASN A 50 8.23 11.83 3.58
C ASN A 50 9.43 12.07 2.65
N GLU A 51 10.06 11.00 2.15
CA GLU A 51 11.16 11.08 1.17
C GLU A 51 10.72 11.85 -0.09
N LEU A 52 9.55 11.52 -0.64
CA LEU A 52 9.00 12.21 -1.81
C LEU A 52 8.73 13.70 -1.53
N LYS A 53 8.20 14.03 -0.35
CA LYS A 53 8.00 15.43 0.06
C LYS A 53 9.32 16.20 0.17
N GLN A 54 10.36 15.58 0.73
CA GLN A 54 11.67 16.21 0.86
C GLN A 54 12.34 16.46 -0.49
N ILE A 55 12.28 15.50 -1.42
CA ILE A 55 12.80 15.66 -2.78
C ILE A 55 12.08 16.80 -3.51
N LYS A 56 10.76 16.92 -3.35
CA LYS A 56 10.00 18.02 -3.94
C LYS A 56 10.41 19.38 -3.34
N LYS A 57 10.64 19.42 -2.02
CA LYS A 57 11.06 20.63 -1.31
C LYS A 57 12.47 21.08 -1.70
N SER A 58 13.41 20.17 -1.88
CA SER A 58 14.77 20.50 -2.30
C SER A 58 14.80 21.05 -3.73
N LYS A 59 14.06 20.41 -4.66
CA LYS A 59 13.89 20.92 -6.03
C LYS A 59 13.28 22.32 -6.06
N LYS A 60 12.25 22.56 -5.24
CA LYS A 60 11.64 23.90 -5.13
C LYS A 60 12.63 24.93 -4.61
N ARG A 61 13.38 24.61 -3.54
CA ARG A 61 14.43 25.52 -3.00
C ARG A 61 15.52 25.84 -4.01
N GLN A 62 15.95 24.86 -4.81
CA GLN A 62 16.92 25.08 -5.87
C GLN A 62 16.34 25.99 -6.95
N ALA A 63 15.10 25.75 -7.40
CA ALA A 63 14.43 26.60 -8.37
C ALA A 63 14.25 28.04 -7.85
N ASP A 64 13.84 28.21 -6.59
CA ASP A 64 13.70 29.51 -5.94
C ASP A 64 15.05 30.23 -5.83
N ALA A 65 16.13 29.52 -5.52
CA ALA A 65 17.48 30.08 -5.48
C ALA A 65 17.99 30.49 -6.87
N ILE A 66 17.75 29.67 -7.90
CA ILE A 66 18.10 29.98 -9.29
C ILE A 66 17.33 31.22 -9.76
N ASN A 67 16.02 31.28 -9.53
CA ASN A 67 15.20 32.45 -9.87
C ASN A 67 15.65 33.71 -9.12
N LYS A 68 16.16 33.58 -7.89
CA LYS A 68 16.71 34.72 -7.14
C LYS A 68 18.05 35.20 -7.70
N LEU A 69 18.90 34.30 -8.17
CA LEU A 69 20.23 34.63 -8.71
C LEU A 69 20.16 35.10 -10.17
N TYR A 70 19.23 34.55 -10.95
CA TYR A 70 19.00 34.87 -12.35
C TYR A 70 17.50 35.14 -12.56
N PRO A 71 16.99 36.28 -12.09
CA PRO A 71 15.60 36.65 -12.32
C PRO A 71 15.35 36.78 -13.81
N ASN A 72 14.28 36.17 -14.29
CA ASN A 72 13.91 36.23 -15.69
C ASN A 72 13.54 37.69 -16.04
N SER A 73 14.11 38.24 -17.11
CA SER A 73 13.92 39.66 -17.49
C SER A 73 12.47 40.05 -17.79
N LYS A 74 11.57 39.08 -17.99
CA LYS A 74 10.13 39.29 -18.12
C LYS A 74 9.40 39.64 -16.82
N ASP A 75 9.94 39.26 -15.67
CA ASP A 75 9.32 39.53 -14.36
C ASP A 75 9.84 40.82 -13.70
N SER A 76 10.91 41.42 -14.25
CA SER A 76 11.50 42.68 -13.77
C SER A 76 10.87 43.94 -14.41
N SER A 77 9.87 43.78 -15.28
CA SER A 77 9.28 44.83 -16.11
C SER A 77 7.78 45.10 -15.83
N ASN A 78 7.23 44.58 -14.72
CA ASN A 78 5.87 44.89 -14.26
C ASN A 78 5.89 45.48 -12.86
#